data_AF-A0A420EPG1-F1
#
_entry.id   AF-A0A420EPG1-F1
#
_cell.length_a   1.000
_cell.length_b   1.000
_cell.length_c   1.000
_cell.angle_alpha   90.00
_cell.angle_beta   90.00
_cell.angle_gamma   90.00
#
_symmetry.space_group_name_H-M   'P 1'
#
loop_
_entity.id
_entity.type
_entity.pdbx_description
1 polymer ?
#
loop_
_entity_poly.entity_id
_entity_poly.type
_entity_poly.pdbx_seq_one_letter_code
_entity_poly.pdbx_strand_id
1 'polypeptide(L)' 'MIELLRLIVKDYGWIHGTIGLVGNCAFFIGSIFFLPDFEAWKTAGVWLFIGGSLLMLVGAAGDLAVKFFDSSERRSPPAS' A
#
# COMPACT_ATOMS: atom_id res chain seq x y z
N MET A 1 -3.20 -25.67 11.52
CA MET A 1 -2.03 -24.79 11.26
C MET A 1 -2.01 -24.28 9.82
N ILE A 2 -2.20 -25.13 8.80
CA ILE A 2 -2.25 -24.75 7.36
C ILE A 2 -3.39 -23.75 7.02
N GLU A 3 -4.54 -23.84 7.69
CA GLU A 3 -5.65 -22.89 7.51
C GLU A 3 -5.32 -21.45 7.97
N LEU A 4 -4.47 -21.30 9.00
CA LEU A 4 -4.02 -19.98 9.47
C LEU A 4 -3.09 -19.32 8.44
N LEU A 5 -2.23 -20.11 7.79
CA LEU A 5 -1.36 -19.66 6.72
C LEU A 5 -2.16 -19.24 5.49
N ARG A 6 -3.23 -19.96 5.13
CA ARG A 6 -4.13 -19.56 4.03
C ARG A 6 -4.92 -18.30 4.34
N LEU A 7 -5.35 -18.09 5.58
CA LEU A 7 -5.98 -16.83 6.02
C LEU A 7 -4.99 -15.66 5.95
N ILE A 8 -3.77 -15.81 6.47
CA ILE A 8 -2.73 -14.78 6.40
C ILE A 8 -2.32 -14.46 4.96
N VAL A 9 -2.18 -15.47 4.09
CA VAL A 9 -1.84 -15.29 2.67
C VAL A 9 -2.99 -14.70 1.85
N LYS A 10 -4.24 -15.06 2.16
CA LYS A 10 -5.43 -14.50 1.49
C LYS A 10 -5.72 -13.07 1.94
N ASP A 11 -5.41 -12.73 3.19
CA ASP A 11 -5.44 -11.35 3.69
C ASP A 11 -4.26 -10.49 3.18
N TYR A 12 -3.17 -11.11 2.72
CA TYR A 12 -1.98 -10.40 2.24
C TYR A 12 -2.29 -9.46 1.06
N GLY A 13 -3.20 -9.87 0.16
CA GLY A 13 -3.67 -9.01 -0.93
C GLY A 13 -4.45 -7.78 -0.44
N TRP A 14 -5.21 -7.92 0.65
CA TRP A 14 -5.93 -6.79 1.27
C TRP A 14 -4.99 -5.87 2.05
N ILE A 15 -3.93 -6.40 2.65
CA ILE A 15 -2.94 -5.62 3.41
C ILE A 15 -2.22 -4.62 2.49
N HIS A 16 -1.81 -5.02 1.28
CA HIS A 16 -1.16 -4.11 0.33
C HIS A 16 -2.11 -3.01 -0.15
N GLY A 17 -3.37 -3.39 -0.46
CA GLY A 17 -4.40 -2.44 -0.87
C GLY A 17 -4.78 -1.45 0.23
N THR A 18 -4.94 -1.91 1.47
CA THR A 18 -5.27 -1.05 2.62
C THR A 18 -4.10 -0.16 3.03
N ILE A 19 -2.85 -0.66 3.02
CA ILE A 19 -1.65 0.17 3.24
C ILE A 19 -1.55 1.26 2.17
N GLY A 20 -1.75 0.90 0.90
CA GLY A 20 -1.75 1.87 -0.21
C GLY A 20 -2.87 2.91 -0.07
N LEU A 21 -4.07 2.49 0.31
CA LEU A 21 -5.22 3.38 0.51
C LEU A 21 -5.00 4.35 1.69
N VAL A 22 -4.54 3.84 2.83
CA VAL A 22 -4.21 4.65 4.01
C VAL A 22 -3.08 5.63 3.70
N GLY A 23 -2.05 5.19 2.97
CA GLY A 23 -0.98 6.06 2.47
C GLY A 23 -1.51 7.18 1.58
N ASN A 24 -2.42 6.86 0.65
CA ASN A 24 -3.09 7.84 -0.22
C ASN A 24 -3.88 8.88 0.56
N CYS A 25 -4.68 8.45 1.54
CA CYS A 25 -5.43 9.38 2.39
C CYS A 25 -4.51 10.28 3.22
N ALA A 26 -3.46 9.72 3.83
CA ALA A 26 -2.51 10.49 4.63
C ALA A 26 -1.74 11.51 3.79
N PHE A 27 -1.32 11.14 2.57
CA PHE A 27 -0.68 12.05 1.63
C PHE A 27 -1.61 13.18 1.19
N PHE A 28 -2.88 12.87 0.87
CA PHE A 28 -3.86 13.87 0.47
C PHE A 28 -4.20 14.83 1.61
N ILE A 29 -4.35 14.34 2.84
CA ILE A 29 -4.54 15.19 4.02
C ILE A 29 -3.29 16.03 4.28
N GLY A 30 -2.11 15.44 4.16
CA GLY A 30 -0.83 16.13 4.29
C GLY A 30 -0.65 17.26 3.27
N SER A 31 -1.11 17.08 2.03
CA SER A 31 -1.05 18.11 1.00
C SER A 31 -2.02 19.27 1.24
N ILE A 32 -3.16 19.04 1.91
CA ILE A 32 -4.07 20.12 2.33
C ILE A 32 -3.39 21.04 3.34
N PHE A 33 -2.57 20.51 4.25
CA PHE A 33 -1.81 21.30 5.22
C PHE A 33 -0.71 22.17 4.59
N PHE A 34 -0.39 21.99 3.31
CA PHE A 34 0.51 22.90 2.58
C PHE A 34 -0.19 24.18 2.09
N LEU A 35 -1.52 24.29 2.22
CA LEU A 35 -2.23 25.52 1.90
C LEU A 35 -1.82 26.66 2.86
N PRO A 36 -1.78 27.91 2.37
CA PRO A 36 -1.32 29.07 3.14
C PRO A 36 -2.17 29.34 4.39
N ASP A 37 -3.46 28.98 4.39
CA ASP A 37 -4.34 29.10 5.56
C ASP A 37 -3.95 28.18 6.74
N PHE A 38 -3.16 27.12 6.50
CA PHE A 38 -2.78 26.13 7.51
C PHE A 38 -1.29 26.19 7.87
N GLU A 39 -0.64 27.34 7.69
CA GLU A 39 0.81 27.50 7.89
C GLU A 39 1.30 27.07 9.29
N ALA A 40 0.49 27.28 10.33
CA ALA A 40 0.78 26.83 11.70
C ALA A 40 0.86 25.30 11.85
N TRP A 41 0.21 24.55 10.96
CA TRP A 41 0.16 23.08 10.97
C TRP A 41 1.05 22.45 9.90
N LYS A 42 1.83 23.26 9.19
CA LYS A 42 2.68 22.84 8.07
C LYS A 42 3.64 21.72 8.47
N THR A 43 4.23 21.77 9.66
CA THR A 43 5.13 20.70 10.16
C THR A 43 4.40 19.35 10.26
N ALA A 44 3.16 19.33 10.75
CA ALA A 44 2.36 18.11 10.81
C ALA A 44 2.00 17.63 9.39
N GLY A 45 1.66 18.55 8.49
CA GLY A 45 1.43 18.28 7.07
C GLY A 45 2.62 17.61 6.38
N VAL A 46 3.84 18.11 6.62
CA VAL A 46 5.09 17.54 6.08
C VAL A 46 5.28 16.10 6.56
N TRP A 47 5.09 15.82 7.85
CA TRP A 47 5.22 14.46 8.38
C TRP A 47 4.14 13.50 7.85
N LEU A 48 2.90 13.98 7.71
CA LEU A 48 1.81 13.23 7.06
C LEU A 48 2.12 12.94 5.58
N PHE A 49 2.72 13.90 4.89
CA PHE A 49 3.11 13.75 3.49
C PHE A 49 4.25 12.74 3.32
N ILE A 50 5.30 12.84 4.15
CA ILE A 50 6.44 11.89 4.15
C ILE A 50 5.95 10.48 4.52
N GLY A 51 5.20 10.35 5.61
CA GLY A 51 4.66 9.06 6.04
C GLY A 51 3.69 8.45 5.04
N GLY A 52 2.74 9.25 4.52
CA GLY A 52 1.75 8.81 3.55
C GLY A 52 2.36 8.38 2.21
N SER A 53 3.33 9.14 1.70
CA SER A 53 4.06 8.77 0.47
C SER A 53 4.91 7.50 0.65
N LEU A 54 5.52 7.30 1.81
CA LEU A 54 6.27 6.08 2.11
C LEU A 54 5.35 4.85 2.20
N LEU A 55 4.18 4.99 2.85
CA LEU A 55 3.17 3.91 2.89
C LEU A 55 2.66 3.56 1.50
N MET A 56 2.38 4.55 0.65
CA MET A 56 2.00 4.30 -0.74
C MET A 56 3.09 3.53 -1.50
N LEU A 57 4.35 3.93 -1.34
CA LEU A 57 5.47 3.28 -2.00
C LEU A 57 5.57 1.81 -1.58
N VAL A 58 5.49 1.54 -0.28
CA VAL A 58 5.55 0.17 0.26
C VAL A 58 4.34 -0.67 -0.21
N GLY A 59 3.13 -0.10 -0.18
CA GLY A 59 1.92 -0.77 -0.66
C GLY A 59 2.00 -1.12 -2.15
N ALA A 60 2.45 -0.17 -2.97
CA ALA A 60 2.65 -0.38 -4.41
C ALA A 60 3.74 -1.41 -4.69
N ALA A 61 4.87 -1.37 -3.98
CA ALA A 61 5.95 -2.35 -4.11
C ALA A 61 5.50 -3.77 -3.73
N GLY A 62 4.68 -3.90 -2.68
CA GLY A 62 4.07 -5.17 -2.27
C GLY A 62 3.14 -5.75 -3.34
N ASP A 63 2.22 -4.93 -3.87
CA ASP A 63 1.31 -5.34 -4.95
C ASP A 63 2.07 -5.76 -6.23
N LEU A 64 3.11 -5.01 -6.58
CA LEU A 64 3.99 -5.34 -7.71
C LEU A 64 4.73 -6.66 -7.49
N ALA A 65 5.30 -6.88 -6.31
CA ALA A 65 5.98 -8.11 -5.97
C ALA A 65 5.04 -9.32 -6.07
N VAL A 66 3.83 -9.22 -5.48
CA VAL A 66 2.81 -10.29 -5.57
C VAL A 66 2.44 -10.58 -7.02
N LYS A 67 2.20 -9.55 -7.85
CA LYS A 67 1.92 -9.74 -9.28
C LYS A 67 3.06 -10.42 -10.03
N PHE A 68 4.32 -10.09 -9.72
CA PHE A 68 5.48 -10.74 -10.32
C PHE A 68 5.57 -12.23 -9.94
N PHE A 69 5.27 -12.58 -8.68
CA PHE A 69 5.23 -13.98 -8.24
C PHE A 69 4.05 -14.75 -8.84
N ASP A 70 2.84 -14.19 -8.89
CA ASP A 70 1.64 -14.86 -9.46
C ASP A 70 1.77 -15.10 -10.99
N SER A 71 2.52 -14.24 -11.67
CA SER A 71 2.77 -14.36 -13.12
C SER A 71 3.65 -15.57 -13.50
N SER A 72 4.37 -16.18 -12.54
CA SER A 72 5.22 -17.36 -12.81
C SER A 72 4.43 -18.68 -12.75
N GLU A 73 3.32 -18.74 -12.01
CA GLU A 73 2.55 -19.98 -11.82
C GLU A 73 1.61 -20.30 -13.00
N ARG A 74 1.19 -19.28 -13.78
CA ARG A 74 0.27 -19.45 -14.94
C ARG A 74 0.93 -19.96 -16.22
N ARG A 75 2.19 -20.42 -16.18
CA ARG A 75 2.91 -20.99 -17.34
C ARG A 75 2.95 -22.52 -17.39
N SER A 76 2.16 -23.22 -16.56
CA SER A 76 1.93 -24.66 -16.77
C SER A 76 0.72 -24.85 -17.67
N PRO A 77 0.89 -25.19 -18.97
CA PRO A 77 -0.24 -25.58 -19.81
C PRO A 77 -0.96 -26.78 -19.18
N PRO A 78 -2.29 -26.92 -19.36
CA PRO A 78 -3.00 -28.12 -18.93
C PRO A 78 -2.32 -29.33 -19.59
N ALA A 79 -1.85 -30.26 -18.76
CA ALA A 79 -1.42 -31.56 -19.22
C ALA A 79 -2.67 -32.26 -19.77
N SER A 80 -2.85 -32.20 -21.08
CA SER A 80 -3.84 -32.96 -21.85
C SER A 80 -3.11 -33.78 -22.90
#